data_AF-A0A1H2KPH9-F1
#
_entry.id   AF-A0A1H2KPH9-F1
#
_cell.length_a   1.000
_cell.length_b   1.000
_cell.length_c   1.000
_cell.angle_alpha   90.00
_cell.angle_beta   90.00
_cell.angle_gamma   90.00
#
_symmetry.space_group_name_H-M   'P 1'
#
loop_
_entity.id
_entity.type
_entity.pdbx_description
1 polymer ?
#
loop_
_entity_poly.entity_id
_entity_poly.type
_entity_poly.pdbx_seq_one_letter_code
_entity_poly.pdbx_strand_id
1 'polypeptide(L)'
;MTNAERDRWLQPLPTPAEALEVYREGQRSRPGAGNPYAGRRVLGGIWATGNREAFRREYDAWQLREAERRRQAHVEAEAGDD
;
A
#
# COMPACT_ATOMS: atom_id res chain seq x y z
N MET A 1 -1.99 -3.76 31.67
CA MET A 1 -2.06 -4.59 30.45
C MET A 1 -3.34 -5.38 30.46
N THR A 2 -4.19 -5.22 29.44
CA THR A 2 -5.45 -5.96 29.27
C THR A 2 -5.18 -7.40 28.84
N ASN A 3 -6.17 -8.30 28.97
CA ASN A 3 -6.05 -9.68 28.47
C ASN A 3 -5.80 -9.70 26.95
N ALA A 4 -6.46 -8.83 26.19
CA ALA A 4 -6.25 -8.72 24.74
C ALA A 4 -4.83 -8.27 24.37
N GLU A 5 -4.23 -7.36 25.15
CA GLU A 5 -2.83 -6.97 24.97
C GLU A 5 -1.89 -8.14 25.28
N ARG A 6 -2.15 -8.90 26.36
CA ARG A 6 -1.36 -10.08 26.73
C ARG A 6 -1.39 -11.12 25.62
N ASP A 7 -2.58 -11.46 25.12
CA ASP A 7 -2.76 -12.45 24.06
C ASP A 7 -2.04 -12.02 22.79
N ARG A 8 -2.08 -10.72 22.45
CA ARG A 8 -1.31 -10.16 21.34
C ARG A 8 0.19 -10.31 21.52
N TRP A 9 0.73 -10.10 22.73
CA TRP A 9 2.16 -10.25 23.01
C TRP A 9 2.65 -11.69 22.95
N LEU A 10 1.79 -12.65 23.36
CA LEU A 10 2.09 -14.08 23.36
C LEU A 10 1.99 -14.75 21.99
N GLN A 11 1.52 -14.05 20.96
CA GLN A 11 1.51 -14.59 19.60
C GLN A 11 2.93 -14.94 19.15
N PRO A 12 3.12 -16.11 18.50
CA PRO A 12 4.42 -16.50 17.99
C PRO A 12 4.90 -15.52 16.93
N LEU A 13 6.22 -15.33 16.86
CA LEU A 13 6.83 -14.61 15.75
C LEU A 13 6.69 -15.44 14.48
N PRO A 14 6.37 -14.80 13.33
CA PRO A 14 6.33 -15.51 12.07
C PRO A 14 7.74 -15.93 11.63
N THR A 15 7.81 -17.00 10.86
CA THR A 15 9.02 -17.35 10.12
C THR A 15 9.31 -16.30 9.05
N PRO A 16 10.57 -16.21 8.55
CA PRO A 16 10.90 -15.34 7.43
C PRO A 16 10.07 -15.61 6.17
N ALA A 17 9.71 -16.88 5.91
CA ALA A 17 8.90 -17.27 4.77
C ALA A 17 7.47 -16.71 4.86
N GLU A 18 6.82 -16.89 6.02
CA GLU A 18 5.48 -16.34 6.28
C GLU A 18 5.48 -14.81 6.21
N ALA A 19 6.50 -14.16 6.78
CA ALA A 19 6.66 -12.71 6.69
C ALA A 19 6.74 -12.23 5.22
N LEU A 20 7.54 -12.91 4.39
CA LEU A 20 7.69 -12.55 2.98
C LEU A 20 6.39 -12.76 2.19
N GLU A 21 5.66 -13.85 2.47
CA GLU A 21 4.38 -14.13 1.85
C GLU A 21 3.34 -13.05 2.17
N VAL A 22 3.18 -12.71 3.45
CA VAL A 22 2.24 -11.69 3.93
C VAL A 22 2.59 -10.30 3.37
N TYR A 23 3.87 -9.98 3.25
CA TYR A 23 4.31 -8.74 2.60
C TYR A 23 3.91 -8.70 1.13
N ARG A 24 4.13 -9.80 0.38
CA ARG A 24 3.75 -9.91 -1.03
C ARG A 24 2.24 -9.91 -1.23
N GLU A 25 1.46 -10.45 -0.30
CA GLU A 25 0.01 -10.29 -0.31
C GLU A 25 -0.40 -8.84 -0.13
N GLY A 26 0.23 -8.12 0.79
CA GLY A 26 0.05 -6.68 0.95
C GLY A 26 0.29 -5.94 -0.37
N GLN A 27 1.39 -6.26 -1.07
CA GLN A 27 1.71 -5.64 -2.36
C GLN A 27 0.70 -5.97 -3.47
N ARG A 28 0.04 -7.14 -3.43
CA ARG A 28 -0.96 -7.56 -4.42
C ARG A 28 -2.37 -7.08 -4.08
N SER A 29 -2.59 -6.63 -2.86
CA SER A 29 -3.90 -6.17 -2.41
C SER A 29 -4.24 -4.79 -2.97
N ARG A 30 -5.54 -4.52 -3.14
CA ARG A 30 -6.02 -3.19 -3.56
C ARG A 30 -5.57 -2.14 -2.54
N PRO A 31 -5.08 -0.96 -2.97
CA PRO A 31 -4.78 0.09 -2.02
C PRO A 31 -5.98 0.48 -1.17
N GLY A 32 -5.74 0.67 0.14
CA GLY A 32 -6.79 0.96 1.10
C GLY A 32 -7.72 -0.22 1.44
N ALA A 33 -7.38 -1.45 1.01
CA ALA A 33 -8.10 -2.65 1.48
C ALA A 33 -7.94 -2.84 2.99
N GLY A 34 -8.95 -3.45 3.61
CA GLY A 34 -8.89 -3.84 5.02
C GLY A 34 -7.80 -4.89 5.25
N ASN A 35 -7.03 -4.73 6.32
CA ASN A 35 -5.94 -5.65 6.67
C ASN A 35 -6.49 -6.99 7.18
N PRO A 36 -6.32 -8.11 6.46
CA PRO A 36 -6.84 -9.41 6.88
C PRO A 36 -6.11 -9.97 8.11
N TYR A 37 -4.93 -9.44 8.43
CA TYR A 37 -4.12 -9.79 9.60
C TYR A 37 -4.32 -8.80 10.75
N ALA A 38 -5.40 -8.02 10.77
CA ALA A 38 -5.75 -7.17 11.91
C ALA A 38 -5.83 -8.01 13.21
N GLY A 39 -5.20 -7.52 14.28
CA GLY A 39 -5.08 -8.26 15.55
C GLY A 39 -3.94 -9.29 15.58
N ARG A 40 -3.28 -9.59 14.45
CA ARG A 40 -2.02 -10.34 14.44
C ARG A 40 -0.85 -9.39 14.68
N ARG A 41 -0.07 -9.63 15.74
CA ARG A 41 0.93 -8.69 16.24
C ARG A 41 1.93 -8.25 15.17
N VAL A 42 2.58 -9.20 14.50
CA VAL A 42 3.64 -8.92 13.52
C VAL A 42 3.08 -8.92 12.09
N LEU A 43 2.30 -9.93 11.72
CA LEU A 43 1.77 -10.09 10.37
C LEU A 43 0.93 -8.90 9.91
N GLY A 44 0.15 -8.29 10.81
CA GLY A 44 -0.63 -7.09 10.51
C GLY A 44 0.26 -5.93 10.00
N GLY A 45 1.38 -5.67 10.66
CA GLY A 45 2.30 -4.61 10.26
C GLY A 45 3.03 -4.91 8.94
N ILE A 46 3.37 -6.18 8.71
CA ILE A 46 4.03 -6.64 7.49
C ILE A 46 3.12 -6.46 6.27
N TRP A 47 1.87 -6.92 6.37
CA TRP A 47 0.90 -6.75 5.29
C TRP A 47 0.66 -5.27 4.98
N ALA A 48 0.49 -4.45 6.02
CA ALA A 48 0.24 -3.01 5.88
C ALA A 48 1.41 -2.29 5.18
N THR A 49 2.64 -2.72 5.44
CA THR A 49 3.83 -2.21 4.74
C THR A 49 3.76 -2.51 3.24
N GLY A 50 3.44 -3.76 2.87
CA GLY A 50 3.28 -4.15 1.46
C GLY A 50 2.16 -3.36 0.75
N ASN A 51 0.99 -3.20 1.38
CA ASN A 51 -0.12 -2.43 0.82
C ASN A 51 0.24 -0.95 0.64
N ARG A 52 0.95 -0.35 1.60
CA ARG A 52 1.39 1.04 1.52
C ARG A 52 2.36 1.26 0.36
N GLU A 53 3.24 0.31 0.08
CA GLU A 53 4.12 0.40 -1.08
C GLU A 53 3.37 0.29 -2.40
N ALA A 54 2.39 -0.62 -2.49
CA ALA A 54 1.53 -0.70 -3.67
C ALA A 54 0.78 0.61 -3.92
N PHE A 55 0.19 1.20 -2.87
CA PHE A 55 -0.45 2.51 -2.95
C PHE A 55 0.48 3.59 -3.48
N ARG A 56 1.72 3.67 -2.95
CA ARG A 56 2.71 4.67 -3.39
C ARG A 56 3.01 4.53 -4.88
N ARG A 57 3.25 3.31 -5.36
CA ARG A 57 3.52 3.05 -6.78
C ARG A 57 2.36 3.47 -7.69
N GLU A 58 1.13 3.17 -7.28
CA GLU A 58 -0.06 3.58 -8.03
C GLU A 58 -0.24 5.10 -8.04
N TYR A 59 0.00 5.75 -6.90
CA TYR A 59 -0.07 7.19 -6.76
C TYR A 59 0.98 7.90 -7.62
N ASP A 60 2.22 7.42 -7.62
CA ASP A 60 3.29 7.97 -8.46
C ASP A 60 2.96 7.81 -9.95
N ALA A 61 2.43 6.66 -10.35
CA ALA A 61 1.98 6.44 -11.73
C ALA A 61 0.82 7.36 -12.12
N TRP A 62 -0.11 7.63 -11.19
CA TRP A 62 -1.18 8.59 -11.40
C TRP A 62 -0.63 10.02 -11.57
N GLN A 63 0.30 10.44 -10.71
CA GLN A 63 0.94 11.76 -10.79
C GLN A 63 1.62 11.99 -12.16
N LEU A 64 2.31 10.98 -12.69
CA LEU A 64 2.94 11.07 -14.01
C LEU A 64 1.91 11.27 -15.14
N ARG A 65 0.82 10.49 -15.13
CA ARG A 65 -0.27 10.63 -16.11
C ARG A 65 -0.96 11.99 -16.01
N GLU A 66 -1.15 12.48 -14.79
CA GLU A 66 -1.75 13.79 -14.55
C GLU A 66 -0.86 14.93 -15.07
N ALA A 67 0.45 14.84 -14.82
CA ALA A 67 1.41 15.80 -15.34
C ALA A 67 1.47 15.80 -16.87
N GLU A 68 1.41 14.63 -17.51
CA GLU A 68 1.36 14.51 -18.97
C GLU A 68 0.09 15.12 -19.56
N ARG A 69 -1.08 14.84 -18.97
CA ARG A 69 -2.35 15.45 -19.41
C ARG A 69 -2.30 16.97 -19.35
N ARG A 70 -1.75 17.53 -18.28
CA ARG A 70 -1.60 18.99 -18.13
C ARG A 70 -0.66 19.59 -19.17
N ARG A 71 0.44 18.89 -19.50
CA ARG A 71 1.35 19.33 -20.58
C ARG A 71 0.66 19.32 -21.94
N GLN A 72 -0.10 18.27 -22.25
CA GLN A 72 -0.83 18.17 -23.52
C GLN A 72 -1.90 19.27 -23.64
N ALA A 73 -2.69 19.50 -22.59
CA ALA A 73 -3.70 20.56 -22.58
C ALA A 73 -3.09 21.96 -22.77
N HIS A 74 -1.86 22.21 -22.26
CA HIS A 74 -1.14 23.46 -22.51
C HIS A 74 -0.75 23.61 -23.97
N VAL A 75 -0.18 22.57 -24.57
CA VAL A 75 0.22 22.57 -25.99
C VAL A 75 -0.99 22.78 -26.92
N GLU A 76 -2.12 22.14 -26.63
CA GLU A 76 -3.35 22.30 -27.40
C GLU A 76 -3.95 23.70 -27.27
N ALA A 77 -3.85 24.33 -26.09
CA ALA A 77 -4.29 25.71 -25.89
C ALA A 77 -3.41 26.71 -26.66
N GLU A 78 -2.09 26.50 -26.71
CA GLU A 78 -1.16 27.34 -27.49
C GLU A 78 -1.35 27.17 -29.00
N ALA A 79 -1.74 25.99 -29.48
CA ALA A 79 -1.95 25.71 -30.90
C ALA A 79 -3.33 26.16 -31.44
N GLY A 80 -4.29 26.46 -30.56
CA GLY A 80 -5.65 26.89 -30.94
C GLY A 80 -5.87 28.40 -30.92
N ASP A 81 -4.85 29.19 -30.60
CA ASP A 81 -4.88 30.66 -30.51
C ASP A 81 -4.29 31.34 -31.79
N ASP A 82 -3.88 30.55 -32.79
CA ASP A 82 -3.42 30.95 -34.14
C ASP A 82 -4.51 30.74 -35.22
#